data_AF-A0A4R0E830-F1
#
_entry.id   AF-A0A4R0E830-F1
#
_cell.length_a   1.000
_cell.length_b   1.000
_cell.length_c   1.000
_cell.angle_alpha   90.00
_cell.angle_beta   90.00
_cell.angle_gamma   90.00
#
_symmetry.space_group_name_H-M   'P 1'
#
loop_
_entity.id
_entity.type
_entity.pdbx_description
1 polymer ?
#
loop_
_entity_poly.entity_id
_entity_poly.type
_entity_poly.pdbx_seq_one_letter_code
_entity_poly.pdbx_strand_id
1 'polypeptide(L)'
;MKKVIILALVCFITTKGIASTDTNDRQQVFQMMKDYTKLTSCMNSFEKNPENGRPTTPNDVHTVEYNKENKTYVFYVLWGGDKGCAGGSGTMSSFVTEVARYGGDWKPYTIQDDYAFGEDIGINYGYIESIKKINKDLFEVISWDYADDKYGGVDGGGNFPANKFKYTLERESFKPWKITHQSLLEQRK
;
A
#
# COMPACT_ATOMS: atom_id res chain seq x y z
N MET A 1 -39.38 -38.01 44.58
CA MET A 1 -37.93 -37.78 44.37
C MET A 1 -37.71 -37.27 42.96
N LYS A 2 -36.94 -36.17 42.86
CA LYS A 2 -36.61 -35.37 41.67
C LYS A 2 -36.08 -36.20 40.51
N LYS A 3 -36.50 -35.89 39.27
CA LYS A 3 -35.62 -35.72 38.09
C LYS A 3 -36.32 -34.77 37.08
N VAL A 4 -36.04 -33.47 37.19
CA VAL A 4 -36.35 -32.50 36.13
C VAL A 4 -35.17 -32.50 35.18
N ILE A 5 -35.40 -32.90 33.93
CA ILE A 5 -34.42 -32.83 32.85
C ILE A 5 -34.41 -31.38 32.36
N ILE A 6 -33.32 -30.66 32.62
CA ILE A 6 -33.08 -29.34 32.03
C ILE A 6 -32.18 -29.56 30.82
N LEU A 7 -32.78 -29.54 29.63
CA LEU A 7 -32.06 -29.43 28.36
C LEU A 7 -31.68 -27.96 28.17
N ALA A 8 -30.44 -27.59 28.47
CA ALA A 8 -29.91 -26.28 28.16
C ALA A 8 -29.54 -26.23 26.66
N LEU A 9 -30.41 -25.64 25.84
CA LEU A 9 -30.11 -25.32 24.46
C LEU A 9 -29.21 -24.09 24.44
N VAL A 10 -27.89 -24.30 24.39
CA VAL A 10 -26.91 -23.22 24.18
C VAL A 10 -27.01 -22.80 22.72
N CYS A 11 -27.79 -21.75 22.45
CA CYS A 11 -27.72 -21.03 21.18
C CYS A 11 -26.35 -20.35 21.08
N PHE A 12 -25.40 -21.01 20.40
CA PHE A 12 -24.23 -20.33 19.85
C PHE A 12 -24.71 -19.37 18.75
N ILE A 13 -25.00 -18.13 19.15
CA ILE A 13 -25.13 -17.02 18.20
C ILE A 13 -23.72 -16.78 17.66
N THR A 14 -23.41 -17.41 16.53
CA THR A 14 -22.22 -17.06 15.76
C THR A 14 -22.48 -15.70 15.13
N THR A 15 -21.97 -14.64 15.76
CA THR A 15 -21.90 -13.32 15.14
C THR A 15 -20.94 -13.43 13.97
N LYS A 16 -21.47 -13.60 12.74
CA LYS A 16 -20.67 -13.49 11.52
C LYS A 16 -20.16 -12.05 11.44
N GLY A 17 -18.87 -11.90 11.73
CA GLY A 17 -18.19 -10.61 11.79
C GLY A 17 -18.22 -9.87 10.45
N ILE A 18 -18.21 -8.55 10.55
CA ILE A 18 -18.20 -7.53 9.48
C ILE A 18 -16.94 -7.58 8.59
N ALA A 19 -16.03 -8.55 8.80
CA ALA A 19 -14.75 -8.69 8.12
C ALA A 19 -14.81 -9.26 6.67
N SER A 20 -15.96 -9.77 6.23
CA SER A 20 -16.05 -10.51 4.95
C SER A 20 -16.08 -9.64 3.70
N THR A 21 -16.63 -8.41 3.77
CA THR A 21 -16.79 -7.57 2.56
C THR A 21 -15.51 -6.85 2.18
N ASP A 22 -14.80 -6.25 3.14
CA ASP A 22 -13.49 -5.62 2.91
C ASP A 22 -12.48 -6.61 2.32
N THR A 23 -12.45 -7.85 2.82
CA THR A 23 -11.56 -8.89 2.29
C THR A 23 -11.83 -9.18 0.80
N ASN A 24 -13.10 -9.23 0.39
CA ASN A 24 -13.46 -9.44 -1.01
C ASN A 24 -13.09 -8.24 -1.88
N ASP A 25 -13.35 -7.01 -1.39
CA ASP A 25 -13.00 -5.78 -2.10
C ASP A 25 -11.48 -5.65 -2.28
N ARG A 26 -10.68 -5.98 -1.25
CA ARG A 26 -9.22 -6.00 -1.34
C ARG A 26 -8.72 -7.00 -2.39
N GLN A 27 -9.35 -8.16 -2.48
CA GLN A 27 -9.00 -9.16 -3.50
C GLN A 27 -9.35 -8.66 -4.92
N GLN A 28 -10.49 -7.98 -5.08
CA GLN A 28 -10.87 -7.37 -6.35
C GLN A 28 -9.89 -6.26 -6.75
N VAL A 29 -9.50 -5.39 -5.82
CA VAL A 29 -8.50 -4.33 -6.03
C VAL A 29 -7.14 -4.93 -6.39
N PHE A 30 -6.71 -5.99 -5.69
CA PHE A 30 -5.47 -6.70 -6.02
C PHE A 30 -5.46 -7.20 -7.47
N GLN A 31 -6.56 -7.83 -7.91
CA GLN A 31 -6.67 -8.35 -9.28
C GLN A 31 -6.69 -7.22 -10.32
N MET A 32 -7.40 -6.13 -10.05
CA MET A 32 -7.44 -4.96 -10.92
C MET A 32 -6.07 -4.30 -11.06
N MET A 33 -5.31 -4.18 -9.97
CA MET A 33 -3.96 -3.65 -10.02
C MET A 33 -3.04 -4.56 -10.82
N LYS A 34 -3.16 -5.89 -10.66
CA LYS A 34 -2.42 -6.84 -11.49
C LYS A 34 -2.70 -6.66 -13.00
N ASP A 35 -3.96 -6.44 -13.36
CA ASP A 35 -4.34 -6.23 -14.77
C ASP A 35 -3.88 -4.86 -15.28
N TYR A 36 -3.95 -3.82 -14.44
CA TYR A 36 -3.44 -2.49 -14.76
C TYR A 36 -1.93 -2.48 -14.99
N THR A 37 -1.14 -3.04 -14.07
CA THR A 37 0.33 -3.03 -14.18
C THR A 37 0.80 -3.80 -15.41
N LYS A 38 0.09 -4.88 -15.78
CA LYS A 38 0.35 -5.61 -17.02
C LYS A 38 0.19 -4.74 -18.28
N LEU A 39 -0.67 -3.73 -18.25
CA LEU A 39 -0.91 -2.83 -19.38
C LEU A 39 0.03 -1.61 -19.39
N THR A 40 0.53 -1.21 -18.23
CA THR A 40 1.24 0.07 -18.06
C THR A 40 2.72 -0.08 -17.74
N SER A 41 3.21 -1.29 -17.44
CA SER A 41 4.58 -1.50 -16.97
C SER A 41 5.15 -2.86 -17.38
N CYS A 42 6.47 -2.90 -17.51
CA CYS A 42 7.26 -4.10 -17.68
C CYS A 42 7.92 -4.50 -16.35
N MET A 43 8.30 -5.78 -16.22
CA MET A 43 8.99 -6.31 -15.03
C MET A 43 8.29 -5.94 -13.71
N ASN A 44 6.95 -5.92 -13.73
CA ASN A 44 6.20 -5.45 -12.58
C ASN A 44 6.13 -6.52 -11.49
N SER A 45 6.02 -6.10 -10.24
CA SER A 45 6.06 -6.95 -9.06
C SER A 45 4.90 -7.94 -8.94
N PHE A 46 3.87 -7.87 -9.79
CA PHE A 46 2.82 -8.90 -9.87
C PHE A 46 3.23 -10.11 -10.71
N GLU A 47 4.27 -9.99 -11.52
CA GLU A 47 4.81 -11.06 -12.35
C GLU A 47 5.72 -11.97 -11.55
N LYS A 48 5.70 -13.26 -11.90
CA LYS A 48 6.65 -14.26 -11.38
C LYS A 48 7.96 -14.14 -12.15
N ASN A 49 8.70 -13.08 -11.91
CA ASN A 49 10.06 -12.90 -12.43
C ASN A 49 11.06 -13.03 -11.26
N PRO A 50 12.07 -13.91 -11.33
CA PRO A 50 13.11 -14.02 -10.30
C PRO A 50 13.91 -12.72 -10.09
N GLU A 51 13.90 -11.80 -11.04
CA GLU A 51 14.54 -10.48 -10.92
C GLU A 51 13.69 -9.47 -10.13
N ASN A 52 12.40 -9.77 -9.90
CA ASN A 52 11.54 -8.94 -9.07
C ASN A 52 11.88 -9.18 -7.59
N GLY A 53 12.63 -8.26 -6.99
CA GLY A 53 13.13 -8.39 -5.61
C GLY A 53 12.04 -8.56 -4.54
N ARG A 54 10.81 -8.10 -4.79
CA ARG A 54 9.66 -8.27 -3.89
C ARG A 54 8.34 -8.39 -4.67
N PRO A 55 7.71 -9.58 -4.70
CA PRO A 55 6.40 -9.73 -5.32
C PRO A 55 5.32 -8.94 -4.58
N THR A 56 4.42 -8.29 -5.32
CA THR A 56 3.21 -7.69 -4.76
C THR A 56 2.19 -8.78 -4.47
N THR A 57 1.63 -8.75 -3.26
CA THR A 57 0.69 -9.72 -2.71
C THR A 57 -0.60 -9.03 -2.26
N PRO A 58 -1.68 -9.78 -1.95
CA PRO A 58 -2.88 -9.18 -1.38
C PRO A 58 -2.65 -8.41 -0.07
N ASN A 59 -1.55 -8.69 0.65
CA ASN A 59 -1.19 -7.97 1.88
C ASN A 59 -0.70 -6.54 1.60
N ASP A 60 -0.28 -6.25 0.38
CA ASP A 60 0.14 -4.92 -0.06
C ASP A 60 -1.04 -4.02 -0.46
N VAL A 61 -2.28 -4.55 -0.40
CA VAL A 61 -3.51 -3.77 -0.56
C VAL A 61 -3.96 -3.29 0.82
N HIS A 62 -3.83 -1.98 1.05
CA HIS A 62 -4.21 -1.34 2.30
C HIS A 62 -5.52 -0.58 2.15
N THR A 63 -6.56 -1.02 2.85
CA THR A 63 -7.82 -0.27 2.95
C THR A 63 -7.59 1.04 3.70
N VAL A 64 -7.63 2.19 3.05
CA VAL A 64 -7.46 3.52 3.66
C VAL A 64 -8.78 3.96 4.29
N GLU A 65 -9.84 3.97 3.49
CA GLU A 65 -11.20 4.32 3.88
C GLU A 65 -12.18 3.24 3.42
N TYR A 66 -13.11 2.86 4.30
CA TYR A 66 -14.17 1.90 3.99
C TYR A 66 -15.47 2.36 4.64
N ASN A 67 -16.12 3.32 4.02
CA ASN A 67 -17.32 3.97 4.53
C ASN A 67 -18.55 3.53 3.73
N LYS A 68 -19.39 2.68 4.34
CA LYS A 68 -20.63 2.17 3.73
C LYS A 68 -21.73 3.22 3.64
N GLU A 69 -21.74 4.19 4.55
CA GLU A 69 -22.76 5.25 4.60
C GLU A 69 -22.53 6.25 3.47
N ASN A 70 -21.30 6.74 3.35
CA ASN A 70 -20.89 7.68 2.30
C ASN A 70 -20.49 7.00 0.99
N LYS A 71 -20.61 5.67 0.92
CA LYS A 71 -20.26 4.84 -0.25
C LYS A 71 -18.88 5.20 -0.80
N THR A 72 -17.91 5.30 0.10
CA THR A 72 -16.54 5.71 -0.18
C THR A 72 -15.60 4.59 0.24
N TYR A 73 -14.85 4.07 -0.72
CA TYR A 73 -13.97 2.94 -0.56
C TYR A 73 -12.65 3.28 -1.23
N VAL A 74 -11.57 3.37 -0.45
CA VAL A 74 -10.26 3.84 -0.90
C VAL A 74 -9.21 2.84 -0.45
N PHE A 75 -8.38 2.39 -1.38
CA PHE A 75 -7.32 1.42 -1.16
C PHE A 75 -6.02 1.94 -1.74
N TYR A 76 -4.91 1.76 -1.01
CA TYR A 76 -3.56 2.03 -1.50
C TYR A 76 -2.85 0.71 -1.75
N VAL A 77 -2.16 0.62 -2.89
CA VAL A 77 -1.46 -0.59 -3.30
C VAL A 77 0.00 -0.27 -3.60
N LEU A 78 0.91 -0.85 -2.81
CA LEU A 78 2.34 -0.77 -3.09
C LEU A 78 2.74 -1.81 -4.14
N TRP A 79 3.33 -1.35 -5.24
CA TRP A 79 3.89 -2.20 -6.29
C TRP A 79 5.14 -1.55 -6.89
N GLY A 80 5.86 -2.29 -7.72
CA GLY A 80 7.02 -1.75 -8.45
C GLY A 80 7.12 -2.32 -9.85
N GLY A 81 7.85 -1.63 -10.72
CA GLY A 81 8.02 -2.00 -12.12
C GLY A 81 8.68 -0.91 -12.94
N ASP A 82 8.95 -1.21 -14.20
CA ASP A 82 9.38 -0.26 -15.22
C ASP A 82 8.13 0.27 -15.94
N LYS A 83 7.55 1.33 -15.39
CA LYS A 83 6.35 1.95 -15.95
C LYS A 83 6.66 2.62 -17.29
N GLY A 84 5.87 2.33 -18.31
CA GLY A 84 6.13 2.75 -19.69
C GLY A 84 7.16 1.89 -20.41
N CYS A 85 7.72 0.86 -19.76
CA CYS A 85 8.66 -0.09 -20.36
C CYS A 85 9.87 0.61 -21.01
N ALA A 86 10.46 1.60 -20.34
CA ALA A 86 11.56 2.38 -20.88
C ALA A 86 12.82 1.51 -21.10
N GLY A 87 13.04 0.54 -20.20
CA GLY A 87 14.14 -0.40 -20.23
C GLY A 87 15.47 0.21 -19.78
N GLY A 88 16.29 -0.61 -19.11
CA GLY A 88 17.65 -0.24 -18.74
C GLY A 88 17.84 -0.01 -17.25
N SER A 89 19.04 0.46 -16.91
CA SER A 89 19.46 0.72 -15.54
C SER A 89 18.73 1.96 -14.99
N GLY A 90 18.08 1.85 -13.84
CA GLY A 90 17.40 2.98 -13.18
C GLY A 90 15.97 3.28 -13.66
N THR A 91 15.39 2.46 -14.55
CA THR A 91 14.00 2.64 -14.99
C THR A 91 12.97 2.01 -14.04
N MET A 92 13.42 1.13 -13.15
CA MET A 92 12.59 0.50 -12.13
C MET A 92 12.24 1.50 -11.03
N SER A 93 10.98 1.53 -10.61
CA SER A 93 10.52 2.35 -9.50
C SER A 93 9.45 1.63 -8.69
N SER A 94 9.16 2.14 -7.50
CA SER A 94 8.00 1.75 -6.71
C SER A 94 6.90 2.80 -6.84
N PHE A 95 5.66 2.37 -6.64
CA PHE A 95 4.46 3.18 -6.77
C PHE A 95 3.49 2.84 -5.65
N VAL A 96 2.72 3.82 -5.20
CA VAL A 96 1.63 3.62 -4.26
C VAL A 96 0.37 4.08 -4.95
N THR A 97 -0.32 3.15 -5.61
CA THR A 97 -1.49 3.50 -6.43
C THR A 97 -2.75 3.57 -5.59
N GLU A 98 -3.52 4.64 -5.75
CA GLU A 98 -4.86 4.78 -5.21
C GLU A 98 -5.88 4.11 -6.13
N VAL A 99 -6.61 3.15 -5.57
CA VAL A 99 -7.82 2.59 -6.17
C VAL A 99 -9.01 2.99 -5.32
N ALA A 100 -9.97 3.67 -5.92
CA ALA A 100 -11.10 4.22 -5.19
C ALA A 100 -12.43 4.02 -5.92
N ARG A 101 -13.50 3.98 -5.11
CA ARG A 101 -14.89 4.09 -5.55
C ARG A 101 -15.57 5.16 -4.69
N TYR A 102 -15.94 6.26 -5.33
CA TYR A 102 -16.58 7.41 -4.70
C TYR A 102 -18.03 7.59 -5.15
N GLY A 103 -19.00 7.52 -4.23
CA GLY A 103 -20.37 7.97 -4.49
C GLY A 103 -21.34 6.92 -5.05
N GLY A 104 -21.21 5.66 -4.62
CA GLY A 104 -22.28 4.66 -4.76
C GLY A 104 -21.86 3.31 -5.35
N ASP A 105 -22.68 2.29 -5.10
CA ASP A 105 -22.42 0.90 -5.51
C ASP A 105 -22.47 0.69 -7.04
N TRP A 106 -23.09 1.61 -7.79
CA TRP A 106 -23.18 1.55 -9.26
C TRP A 106 -21.87 1.92 -9.97
N LYS A 107 -20.96 2.61 -9.28
CA LYS A 107 -19.68 3.00 -9.86
C LYS A 107 -18.68 1.84 -9.74
N PRO A 108 -17.87 1.60 -10.78
CA PRO A 108 -16.75 0.70 -10.64
C PRO A 108 -15.70 1.30 -9.69
N TYR A 109 -14.84 0.44 -9.17
CA TYR A 109 -13.55 0.90 -8.68
C TYR A 109 -12.73 1.45 -9.84
N THR A 110 -11.98 2.50 -9.57
CA THR A 110 -11.18 3.22 -10.57
C THR A 110 -9.81 3.55 -10.00
N ILE A 111 -8.79 3.46 -10.84
CA ILE A 111 -7.42 3.88 -10.52
C ILE A 111 -7.39 5.41 -10.59
N GLN A 112 -6.99 6.06 -9.50
CA GLN A 112 -6.97 7.52 -9.40
C GLN A 112 -5.60 8.08 -9.76
N ASP A 113 -4.56 7.57 -9.10
CA ASP A 113 -3.19 8.11 -9.14
C ASP A 113 -2.21 7.01 -8.71
N ASP A 114 -0.99 7.02 -9.24
CA ASP A 114 0.11 6.14 -8.84
C ASP A 114 0.98 6.69 -7.69
N TYR A 115 0.71 7.93 -7.29
CA TYR A 115 1.35 8.63 -6.18
C TYR A 115 0.33 9.02 -5.12
N ALA A 116 -0.31 8.03 -4.49
CA ALA A 116 -1.39 8.24 -3.53
C ALA A 116 -1.01 9.11 -2.30
N PHE A 117 0.27 9.18 -1.95
CA PHE A 117 0.75 10.11 -0.92
C PHE A 117 1.10 11.51 -1.48
N GLY A 118 1.25 11.64 -2.79
CA GLY A 118 1.69 12.83 -3.52
C GLY A 118 3.09 12.65 -4.13
N GLU A 119 3.32 13.19 -5.33
CA GLU A 119 4.59 13.06 -6.07
C GLU A 119 5.78 13.70 -5.33
N ASP A 120 5.60 14.89 -4.77
CA ASP A 120 6.68 15.72 -4.21
C ASP A 120 6.68 15.78 -2.66
N ILE A 121 6.35 14.68 -2.00
CA ILE A 121 6.28 14.67 -0.52
C ILE A 121 7.63 14.51 0.18
N GLY A 122 8.73 14.37 -0.58
CA GLY A 122 10.07 14.12 -0.02
C GLY A 122 10.31 12.65 0.33
N ILE A 123 9.60 11.72 -0.32
CA ILE A 123 9.91 10.29 -0.29
C ILE A 123 10.41 9.89 -1.66
N ASN A 124 11.54 9.21 -1.71
CA ASN A 124 12.04 8.64 -2.94
C ASN A 124 11.18 7.42 -3.35
N TYR A 125 10.27 7.63 -4.30
CA TYR A 125 9.38 6.58 -4.82
C TYR A 125 10.15 5.46 -5.55
N GLY A 126 11.36 5.73 -6.04
CA GLY A 126 12.20 4.72 -6.68
C GLY A 126 12.48 3.52 -5.78
N TYR A 127 12.53 3.73 -4.46
CA TYR A 127 13.03 2.72 -3.51
C TYR A 127 12.16 2.52 -2.27
N ILE A 128 10.84 2.67 -2.40
CA ILE A 128 9.90 2.31 -1.33
C ILE A 128 9.95 0.80 -1.10
N GLU A 129 10.38 0.39 0.08
CA GLU A 129 10.47 -1.01 0.48
C GLU A 129 9.15 -1.53 1.03
N SER A 130 8.46 -0.71 1.83
CA SER A 130 7.18 -1.08 2.43
C SER A 130 6.35 0.13 2.83
N ILE A 131 5.03 -0.07 2.87
CA ILE A 131 4.08 0.85 3.50
C ILE A 131 3.27 0.09 4.53
N LYS A 132 2.89 0.76 5.61
CA LYS A 132 2.08 0.18 6.68
C LYS A 132 1.06 1.20 7.14
N LYS A 133 -0.21 0.84 6.97
CA LYS A 133 -1.32 1.59 7.55
C LYS A 133 -1.28 1.46 9.07
N ILE A 134 -1.26 2.59 9.77
CA ILE A 134 -1.49 2.63 11.22
C ILE A 134 -2.97 2.94 11.47
N ASN A 135 -3.51 3.96 10.81
CA ASN A 135 -4.94 4.25 10.76
C ASN A 135 -5.29 4.95 9.42
N LYS A 136 -6.52 5.48 9.27
CA LYS A 136 -6.97 6.10 8.00
C LYS A 136 -6.22 7.38 7.58
N ASP A 137 -5.56 8.02 8.55
CA ASP A 137 -4.91 9.33 8.44
C ASP A 137 -3.42 9.26 8.82
N LEU A 138 -2.88 8.05 9.04
CA LEU A 138 -1.50 7.82 9.49
C LEU A 138 -0.91 6.55 8.87
N PHE A 139 0.22 6.72 8.18
CA PHE A 139 1.01 5.65 7.58
C PHE A 139 2.46 5.69 8.04
N GLU A 140 3.08 4.52 8.05
CA GLU A 140 4.53 4.36 8.11
C GLU A 140 5.01 3.92 6.73
N VAL A 141 6.07 4.54 6.22
CA VAL A 141 6.69 4.19 4.94
C VAL A 141 8.18 3.98 5.17
N ILE A 142 8.72 2.87 4.67
CA ILE A 142 10.14 2.61 4.65
C ILE A 142 10.61 2.77 3.21
N SER A 143 11.55 3.68 2.99
CA SER A 143 12.15 3.92 1.68
C SER A 143 13.64 4.23 1.80
N TRP A 144 14.38 3.91 0.75
CA TRP A 144 15.77 4.33 0.62
C TRP A 144 15.90 5.65 -0.13
N ASP A 145 16.89 6.44 0.25
CA ASP A 145 17.26 7.66 -0.43
C ASP A 145 18.78 7.78 -0.58
N TYR A 146 19.22 8.63 -1.50
CA TYR A 146 20.62 8.85 -1.78
C TYR A 146 21.35 9.52 -0.61
N ALA A 147 22.68 9.56 -0.70
CA ALA A 147 23.48 10.32 0.26
C ALA A 147 23.11 11.81 0.19
N ASP A 148 23.03 12.45 1.36
CA ASP A 148 22.78 13.89 1.49
C ASP A 148 23.76 14.53 2.48
N ASP A 149 23.77 15.86 2.55
CA ASP A 149 24.66 16.60 3.45
C ASP A 149 24.34 16.37 4.94
N LYS A 150 23.12 15.97 5.26
CA LYS A 150 22.62 15.89 6.65
C LYS A 150 23.00 14.58 7.31
N TYR A 151 22.85 13.48 6.58
CA TYR A 151 23.10 12.13 7.06
C TYR A 151 24.41 11.59 6.50
N GLY A 152 24.83 12.01 5.29
CA GLY A 152 26.01 11.48 4.59
C GLY A 152 25.71 10.13 3.93
N GLY A 153 26.76 9.31 3.80
CA GLY A 153 26.71 7.97 3.19
C GLY A 153 27.44 7.89 1.86
N VAL A 154 27.52 6.68 1.29
CA VAL A 154 28.13 6.44 -0.02
C VAL A 154 27.14 5.71 -0.91
N ASP A 155 26.70 6.37 -1.98
CA ASP A 155 25.87 5.76 -3.00
C ASP A 155 26.69 4.78 -3.85
N GLY A 156 26.13 3.61 -4.13
CA GLY A 156 26.74 2.64 -5.06
C GLY A 156 26.48 2.97 -6.54
N GLY A 157 26.16 4.22 -6.85
CA GLY A 157 25.63 4.67 -8.14
C GLY A 157 24.10 4.85 -8.12
N GLY A 158 23.53 5.21 -9.28
CA GLY A 158 22.11 5.60 -9.41
C GLY A 158 21.06 4.51 -9.16
N ASN A 159 21.45 3.30 -8.75
CA ASN A 159 20.53 2.21 -8.36
C ASN A 159 20.69 1.79 -6.89
N PHE A 160 21.65 2.38 -6.18
CA PHE A 160 22.08 1.90 -4.88
C PHE A 160 22.13 3.07 -3.88
N PRO A 161 20.95 3.55 -3.45
CA PRO A 161 20.86 4.62 -2.46
C PRO A 161 21.55 4.27 -1.15
N ALA A 162 22.09 5.29 -0.47
CA ALA A 162 22.88 5.14 0.75
C ALA A 162 22.07 5.00 2.04
N ASN A 163 20.92 5.67 2.15
CA ASN A 163 20.23 5.87 3.43
C ASN A 163 18.85 5.23 3.43
N LYS A 164 18.58 4.32 4.36
CA LYS A 164 17.24 3.79 4.60
C LYS A 164 16.54 4.61 5.66
N PHE A 165 15.37 5.14 5.35
CA PHE A 165 14.57 5.93 6.26
C PHE A 165 13.24 5.26 6.59
N LYS A 166 12.73 5.59 7.77
CA LYS A 166 11.35 5.40 8.15
C LYS A 166 10.67 6.75 8.22
N TYR A 167 9.61 6.90 7.46
CA TYR A 167 8.77 8.08 7.41
C TYR A 167 7.44 7.81 8.11
N THR A 168 6.98 8.80 8.85
CA THR A 168 5.62 8.87 9.39
C THR A 168 4.87 9.89 8.55
N LEU A 169 3.83 9.45 7.84
CA LEU A 169 2.98 10.30 7.03
C LEU A 169 1.64 10.49 7.70
N GLU A 170 1.24 11.73 7.87
CA GLU A 170 -0.06 12.10 8.42
C GLU A 170 -0.81 13.01 7.46
N ARG A 171 -2.14 12.94 7.52
CA ARG A 171 -3.02 13.92 6.89
C ARG A 171 -4.16 14.29 7.81
N GLU A 172 -4.71 15.47 7.61
CA GLU A 172 -5.96 15.87 8.24
C GLU A 172 -7.10 15.71 7.23
N SER A 173 -7.90 14.67 7.37
CA SER A 173 -9.04 14.41 6.49
C SER A 173 -8.61 14.34 5.01
N PHE A 174 -9.17 15.17 4.13
CA PHE A 174 -8.89 15.17 2.69
C PHE A 174 -7.71 16.05 2.28
N LYS A 175 -6.92 16.54 3.24
CA LYS A 175 -5.69 17.28 2.91
C LYS A 175 -4.62 16.34 2.35
N PRO A 176 -3.66 16.85 1.56
CA PRO A 176 -2.51 16.08 1.12
C PRO A 176 -1.74 15.48 2.30
N TRP A 177 -1.14 14.31 2.07
CA TRP A 177 -0.26 13.67 3.05
C TRP A 177 0.99 14.52 3.27
N LYS A 178 1.51 14.47 4.50
CA LYS A 178 2.73 15.18 4.90
C LYS A 178 3.60 14.26 5.73
N ILE A 179 4.91 14.35 5.54
CA ILE A 179 5.87 13.74 6.45
C ILE A 179 5.86 14.54 7.76
N THR A 180 5.48 13.91 8.87
CA THR A 180 5.55 14.50 10.22
C THR A 180 6.76 14.01 11.00
N HIS A 181 7.31 12.85 10.62
CA HIS A 181 8.50 12.30 11.24
C HIS A 181 9.36 11.55 10.22
N GLN A 182 10.67 11.64 10.39
CA GLN A 182 11.66 10.90 9.62
C GLN A 182 12.76 10.43 10.55
N SER A 183 13.11 9.15 10.48
CA SER A 183 14.23 8.57 11.22
C SER A 183 15.10 7.72 10.30
N LEU A 184 16.42 7.93 10.35
CA LEU A 184 17.39 7.06 9.68
C LEU A 184 17.37 5.69 10.36
N LEU A 185 17.18 4.64 9.57
CA LEU A 185 17.22 3.25 10.01
C LEU A 185 18.57 2.60 9.72
N GLU A 186 19.11 2.85 8.53
CA GLU A 186 20.35 2.24 8.04
C GLU A 186 21.07 3.22 7.12
N GLN A 187 22.40 3.17 7.13
CA GLN A 187 23.24 3.97 6.25
C GLN A 187 24.39 3.11 5.71
N ARG A 188 24.58 3.15 4.40
CA ARG A 188 25.75 2.59 3.71
C ARG A 188 26.90 3.60 3.75
N LYS A 189 28.08 3.10 4.12
CA LYS A 189 29.32 3.88 4.27
C LYS A 189 30.43 3.27 3.44
#